data_AF-A0A9D5NMY7-F1
#
_entry.id   AF-A0A9D5NMY7-F1
#
_cell.length_a   1.000
_cell.length_b   1.000
_cell.length_c   1.000
_cell.angle_alpha   90.00
_cell.angle_beta   90.00
_cell.angle_gamma   90.00
#
_symmetry.space_group_name_H-M   'P 1'
#
loop_
_entity.id
_entity.type
_entity.pdbx_description
1 polymer ?
#
loop_
_entity_poly.entity_id
_entity_poly.type
_entity_poly.pdbx_seq_one_letter_code
_entity_poly.pdbx_strand_id
1 'polypeptide(L)'
;MTRKETLLKEVYAIRNLIAEVKGKEQEDLEALVHTWKFKEEAKRWKEYELRARIEQLGELLTIAKKNKTVKDATEDYYLTPEGAAVKAETEAKMEQTETLFHETKEQVISTINAELNRCIGAGWRVFSLSDSSMEIGITDPEKPNELIFGQRADLYYERRTYGYDSYKERFELNVGTCGGHDLLPEELTGSFANFYIGIGKFYSNIEFLAWLKNTLFGYADRCKELRTEYNNLEAKLENPLNI
;
A
#
# COMPACT_ATOMS: atom_id res chain seq x y z
N MET A 1 -11.83 38.92 27.46
CA MET A 1 -11.79 37.81 26.49
C MET A 1 -13.21 37.57 26.00
N THR A 2 -13.44 37.53 24.69
CA THR A 2 -14.76 37.25 24.11
C THR A 2 -15.10 35.77 24.20
N ARG A 3 -16.37 35.39 24.03
CA ARG A 3 -16.80 33.99 24.00
C ARG A 3 -16.03 33.14 22.97
N LYS A 4 -15.75 33.72 21.80
CA LYS A 4 -14.94 33.07 20.75
C LYS A 4 -13.48 32.88 21.16
N GLU A 5 -12.88 33.89 21.78
CA GLU A 5 -11.52 33.79 22.31
C GLU A 5 -11.43 32.74 23.43
N THR A 6 -12.44 32.61 24.29
CA THR A 6 -12.50 31.55 25.31
C THR A 6 -12.55 30.15 24.67
N LEU A 7 -13.42 29.94 23.68
CA LEU A 7 -13.51 28.67 22.95
C LEU A 7 -12.22 28.35 22.19
N LEU A 8 -11.58 29.35 21.58
CA LEU A 8 -10.30 29.15 20.91
C LEU A 8 -9.18 28.80 21.92
N LYS A 9 -9.14 29.44 23.09
CA LYS A 9 -8.20 29.08 24.17
C LYS A 9 -8.40 27.62 24.60
N GLU A 10 -9.64 27.15 24.69
CA GLU A 10 -9.98 25.76 25.01
C GLU A 10 -9.50 24.78 23.93
N VAL A 11 -9.65 25.12 22.64
CA VAL A 11 -9.08 24.35 21.52
C VAL A 11 -7.57 24.16 21.70
N TYR A 12 -6.84 25.23 21.98
CA TYR A 12 -5.39 25.17 22.21
C TYR A 12 -5.04 24.40 23.49
N ALA A 13 -5.82 24.55 24.56
CA ALA A 13 -5.63 23.78 25.80
C ALA A 13 -5.75 22.26 25.56
N ILE A 14 -6.77 21.81 24.81
CA ILE A 14 -6.93 20.39 24.50
C ILE A 14 -5.80 19.90 23.59
N ARG A 15 -5.33 20.72 22.63
CA ARG A 15 -4.14 20.39 21.83
C ARG A 15 -2.89 20.20 22.69
N ASN A 16 -2.67 21.05 23.68
CA ASN A 16 -1.56 20.91 24.62
C ASN A 16 -1.66 19.62 25.46
N LEU A 17 -2.86 19.26 25.92
CA LEU A 17 -3.07 17.98 26.62
C LEU A 17 -2.76 16.78 25.71
N ILE A 18 -3.15 16.84 24.43
CA ILE A 18 -2.78 15.80 23.45
C ILE A 18 -1.26 15.77 23.24
N ALA A 19 -0.62 16.93 23.14
CA ALA A 19 0.83 17.04 22.99
C ALA A 19 1.56 16.43 24.20
N GLU A 20 1.09 16.72 25.42
CA GLU A 20 1.61 16.16 26.67
C GLU A 20 1.59 14.63 26.67
N VAL A 21 0.42 14.06 26.36
CA VAL A 21 0.24 12.60 26.30
C VAL A 21 1.21 11.99 25.29
N LYS A 22 1.44 12.67 24.16
CA LYS A 22 2.36 12.23 23.10
C LYS A 22 3.84 12.59 23.35
N GLY A 23 4.18 13.25 24.46
CA GLY A 23 5.54 13.70 24.75
C GLY A 23 6.06 14.79 23.79
N LYS A 24 5.17 15.62 23.24
CA LYS A 24 5.49 16.74 22.34
C LYS A 24 5.49 18.07 23.08
N GLU A 25 6.19 19.05 22.51
CA GLU A 25 6.22 20.43 23.03
C GLU A 25 4.82 21.04 23.07
N GLN A 26 4.53 21.74 24.17
CA GLN A 26 3.27 22.43 24.42
C GLN A 26 3.42 23.91 24.09
N GLU A 27 2.34 24.52 23.59
CA GLU A 27 2.31 25.97 23.39
C GLU A 27 2.13 26.69 24.74
N ASP A 28 2.84 27.80 24.97
CA ASP A 28 2.54 28.67 26.10
C ASP A 28 1.21 29.41 25.83
N LEU A 29 0.13 28.92 26.42
CA LEU A 29 -1.21 29.47 26.24
C LEU A 29 -1.33 30.91 26.75
N GLU A 30 -0.60 31.27 27.80
CA GLU A 30 -0.67 32.61 28.36
C GLU A 30 0.06 33.61 27.46
N ALA A 31 1.20 33.22 26.88
CA ALA A 31 1.83 34.02 25.83
C ALA A 31 0.96 34.10 24.56
N LEU A 32 0.37 32.98 24.13
CA LEU A 32 -0.40 32.86 22.90
C LEU A 32 -1.61 33.80 22.86
N VAL A 33 -2.41 33.87 23.94
CA VAL A 33 -3.63 34.68 23.99
C VAL A 33 -3.38 36.18 23.84
N HIS A 34 -2.15 36.63 24.09
CA HIS A 34 -1.75 38.02 23.93
C HIS A 34 -1.24 38.35 22.51
N THR A 35 -1.01 37.33 21.67
CA THR A 35 -0.54 37.53 20.29
C THR A 35 -1.61 38.11 19.37
N TRP A 36 -1.18 38.87 18.35
CA TRP A 36 -2.08 39.34 17.30
C TRP A 36 -2.70 38.15 16.53
N LYS A 37 -1.92 37.08 16.29
CA LYS A 37 -2.36 35.88 15.57
C LYS A 37 -3.57 35.24 16.22
N PHE A 38 -3.55 35.05 17.54
CA PHE A 38 -4.68 34.47 18.29
C PHE A 38 -5.95 35.33 18.16
N LYS A 39 -5.82 36.65 18.28
CA LYS A 39 -6.96 37.58 18.14
C LYS A 39 -7.53 37.57 16.73
N GLU A 40 -6.69 37.45 15.70
CA GLU A 40 -7.14 37.37 14.31
C GLU A 40 -7.84 36.03 14.04
N GLU A 41 -7.29 34.94 14.54
CA GLU A 41 -7.87 33.61 14.43
C GLU A 41 -9.26 33.55 15.10
N ALA A 42 -9.40 34.08 16.32
CA ALA A 42 -10.69 34.15 17.02
C ALA A 42 -11.76 34.96 16.27
N LYS A 43 -11.36 35.94 15.45
CA LYS A 43 -12.28 36.70 14.59
C LYS A 43 -12.76 35.86 13.39
N ARG A 44 -11.88 35.06 12.79
CA ARG A 44 -12.15 34.24 11.60
C ARG A 44 -13.13 33.09 11.90
N TRP A 45 -12.96 32.43 13.04
CA TRP A 45 -13.79 31.28 13.40
C TRP A 45 -15.21 31.67 13.83
N LYS A 46 -16.17 30.80 13.52
CA LYS A 46 -17.53 30.87 14.07
C LYS A 46 -17.63 30.04 15.35
N GLU A 47 -18.51 30.44 16.28
CA GLU A 47 -18.64 29.76 17.59
C GLU A 47 -18.98 28.27 17.47
N TYR A 48 -19.86 27.89 16.52
CA TYR A 48 -20.25 26.49 16.35
C TYR A 48 -19.09 25.63 15.79
N GLU A 49 -18.21 26.21 14.97
CA GLU A 49 -17.03 25.51 14.41
C GLU A 49 -16.02 25.21 15.51
N LEU A 50 -15.79 26.17 16.42
CA LEU A 50 -14.93 25.98 17.58
C LEU A 50 -15.47 24.90 18.52
N ARG A 51 -16.79 24.86 18.74
CA ARG A 51 -17.43 23.81 19.56
C ARG A 51 -17.27 22.42 18.95
N ALA A 52 -17.57 22.27 17.65
CA ALA A 52 -17.35 21.01 16.94
C ALA A 52 -15.87 20.59 17.00
N ARG A 53 -14.94 21.55 16.94
CA ARG A 53 -13.52 21.28 17.05
C ARG A 53 -13.11 20.81 18.44
N ILE A 54 -13.68 21.40 19.50
CA ILE A 54 -13.47 20.97 20.89
C ILE A 54 -13.94 19.53 21.07
N GLU A 55 -15.12 19.18 20.55
CA GLU A 55 -15.67 17.82 20.60
C GLU A 55 -14.74 16.81 19.90
N GLN A 56 -14.35 17.08 18.65
CA GLN A 56 -13.38 16.25 17.91
C GLN A 56 -12.05 16.10 18.64
N LEU A 57 -11.54 17.19 19.24
CA LEU A 57 -10.29 17.14 20.01
C LEU A 57 -10.46 16.35 21.32
N GLY A 58 -11.64 16.38 21.95
CA GLY A 58 -11.97 15.57 23.11
C GLY A 58 -11.94 14.07 22.81
N GLU A 59 -12.50 13.66 21.67
CA GLU A 59 -12.41 12.28 21.17
C GLU A 59 -10.94 11.87 20.91
N LEU A 60 -10.18 12.73 20.22
CA LEU A 60 -8.75 12.50 19.96
C LEU A 60 -7.91 12.43 21.24
N LEU A 61 -8.23 13.22 22.26
CA LEU A 61 -7.56 13.16 23.56
C LEU A 61 -7.87 11.84 24.27
N THR A 62 -9.11 11.37 24.20
CA THR A 62 -9.53 10.08 24.77
C THR A 62 -8.76 8.94 24.12
N ILE A 63 -8.67 8.93 22.78
CA ILE A 63 -7.89 7.95 22.02
C ILE A 63 -6.41 8.05 22.38
N ALA A 64 -5.84 9.25 22.44
CA ALA A 64 -4.43 9.45 22.78
C ALA A 64 -4.09 8.90 24.17
N LYS A 65 -4.95 9.14 25.17
CA LYS A 65 -4.78 8.59 26.52
C LYS A 65 -4.83 7.07 26.52
N LYS A 66 -5.82 6.47 25.83
CA LYS A 66 -5.92 5.01 25.70
C LYS A 66 -4.67 4.43 25.05
N ASN A 67 -4.22 4.99 23.93
CA ASN A 67 -3.04 4.50 23.22
C ASN A 67 -1.77 4.63 24.07
N LYS A 68 -1.65 5.68 24.90
CA LYS A 68 -0.54 5.80 25.85
C LYS A 68 -0.59 4.70 26.89
N THR A 69 -1.74 4.42 27.50
CA THR A 69 -1.89 3.33 28.47
C THR A 69 -1.53 1.96 27.87
N VAL A 70 -2.00 1.68 26.65
CA VAL A 70 -1.65 0.45 25.92
C VAL A 70 -0.14 0.38 25.69
N LYS A 71 0.46 1.48 25.22
CA LYS A 71 1.89 1.57 24.94
C LYS A 71 2.73 1.33 26.20
N ASP A 72 2.46 2.06 27.27
CA ASP A 72 3.21 1.96 28.53
C ASP A 72 3.12 0.52 29.08
N ALA A 73 1.93 -0.09 29.09
CA ALA A 73 1.73 -1.47 29.52
C ALA A 73 2.43 -2.51 28.61
N THR A 74 2.47 -2.25 27.31
CA THR A 74 3.15 -3.10 26.32
C THR A 74 4.67 -3.03 26.50
N GLU A 75 5.22 -1.84 26.72
CA GLU A 75 6.64 -1.64 27.02
C GLU A 75 7.03 -2.38 28.31
N ASP A 76 6.23 -2.23 29.38
CA ASP A 76 6.44 -2.95 30.64
C ASP A 76 6.36 -4.47 30.46
N TYR A 77 5.40 -4.97 29.66
CA TYR A 77 5.26 -6.39 29.38
C TYR A 77 6.50 -6.95 28.67
N TYR A 78 7.02 -6.25 27.66
CA TYR A 78 8.20 -6.69 26.91
C TYR A 78 9.52 -6.65 27.70
N LEU A 79 9.55 -5.99 28.86
CA LEU A 79 10.68 -6.09 29.81
C LEU A 79 10.68 -7.41 30.60
N THR A 80 9.56 -8.14 30.62
CA THR A 80 9.48 -9.46 31.27
C THR A 80 10.07 -10.56 30.37
N PRO A 81 10.57 -11.68 30.94
CA PRO A 81 11.06 -12.81 30.13
C PRO A 81 9.99 -13.40 29.21
N GLU A 82 8.74 -13.44 29.66
CA GLU A 82 7.60 -13.91 28.87
C GLU A 82 7.32 -12.97 27.70
N GLY A 83 7.18 -11.67 27.97
CA GLY A 83 6.91 -10.69 26.92
C GLY A 83 8.04 -10.58 25.91
N ALA A 84 9.31 -10.65 26.36
CA ALA A 84 10.45 -10.69 25.46
C ALA A 84 10.41 -11.91 24.51
N ALA A 85 10.02 -13.08 25.02
CA ALA A 85 9.86 -14.28 24.21
C ALA A 85 8.71 -14.15 23.19
N VAL A 86 7.55 -13.62 23.62
CA VAL A 86 6.40 -13.37 22.73
C VAL A 86 6.73 -12.37 21.64
N LYS A 87 7.47 -11.30 21.98
CA LYS A 87 7.93 -10.30 21.02
C LYS A 87 8.84 -10.95 19.97
N ALA A 88 9.88 -11.66 20.40
CA ALA A 88 10.82 -12.31 19.50
C ALA A 88 10.14 -13.35 18.59
N GLU A 89 9.21 -14.15 19.12
CA GLU A 89 8.44 -15.11 18.32
C GLU A 89 7.56 -14.40 17.27
N THR A 90 6.94 -13.29 17.65
CA THR A 90 6.07 -12.53 16.75
C THR A 90 6.88 -11.85 15.65
N GLU A 91 8.01 -11.23 15.98
CA GLU A 91 8.94 -10.63 15.01
C GLU A 91 9.50 -11.69 14.04
N ALA A 92 9.86 -12.88 14.53
CA ALA A 92 10.32 -13.97 13.67
C ALA A 92 9.23 -14.45 12.69
N LYS A 93 7.96 -14.50 13.12
CA LYS A 93 6.84 -14.83 12.21
C LYS A 93 6.58 -13.73 11.18
N MET A 94 6.80 -12.46 11.54
CA MET A 94 6.70 -11.35 10.59
C MET A 94 7.77 -11.48 9.50
N GLU A 95 9.03 -11.72 9.87
CA GLU A 95 10.13 -11.96 8.93
C GLU A 95 9.86 -13.17 8.03
N GLN A 96 9.31 -14.26 8.58
CA GLN A 96 8.90 -15.42 7.80
C GLN A 96 7.78 -15.07 6.80
N THR A 97 6.81 -14.25 7.21
CA THR A 97 5.70 -13.82 6.35
C THR A 97 6.20 -12.96 5.20
N GLU A 98 7.13 -12.03 5.46
CA GLU A 98 7.80 -11.22 4.44
C GLU A 98 8.60 -12.08 3.46
N THR A 99 9.35 -13.06 3.97
CA THR A 99 10.08 -14.02 3.14
C THR A 99 9.13 -14.79 2.21
N LEU A 100 8.02 -15.29 2.76
CA LEU A 100 6.99 -15.99 1.98
C LEU A 100 6.36 -15.10 0.91
N PHE A 101 6.17 -13.80 1.17
CA PHE A 101 5.72 -12.85 0.16
C PHE A 101 6.67 -12.80 -1.04
N HIS A 102 7.97 -12.64 -0.77
CA HIS A 102 9.00 -12.57 -1.81
C HIS A 102 9.11 -13.88 -2.59
N GLU A 103 9.19 -15.01 -1.90
CA GLU A 103 9.29 -16.33 -2.53
C GLU A 103 8.06 -16.66 -3.41
N THR A 104 6.86 -16.36 -2.91
CA THR A 104 5.61 -16.56 -3.67
C THR A 104 5.62 -15.74 -4.96
N LYS A 105 6.05 -14.48 -4.90
CA LYS A 105 6.13 -13.60 -6.07
C LYS A 105 7.13 -14.14 -7.10
N GLU A 106 8.35 -14.49 -6.67
CA GLU A 106 9.38 -15.00 -7.58
C GLU A 106 8.98 -16.35 -8.22
N GLN A 107 8.36 -17.24 -7.44
CA GLN A 107 7.85 -18.50 -7.96
C GLN A 107 6.78 -18.29 -9.04
N VAL A 108 5.82 -17.38 -8.80
CA VAL A 108 4.76 -17.07 -9.77
C VAL A 108 5.35 -16.41 -11.03
N ILE A 109 6.26 -15.44 -10.87
CA ILE A 109 6.97 -14.82 -12.00
C ILE A 109 7.70 -15.87 -12.83
N SER A 110 8.47 -16.75 -12.20
CA SER A 110 9.21 -17.81 -12.89
C SER A 110 8.28 -18.74 -13.66
N THR A 111 7.16 -19.13 -13.05
CA THR A 111 6.18 -20.03 -13.67
C THR A 111 5.51 -19.37 -14.88
N ILE A 112 5.07 -18.11 -14.74
CA ILE A 112 4.47 -17.34 -15.82
C ILE A 112 5.48 -17.13 -16.95
N ASN A 113 6.73 -16.80 -16.64
CA ASN A 113 7.78 -16.65 -17.64
C ASN A 113 8.00 -17.92 -18.47
N ALA A 114 8.01 -19.09 -17.83
CA ALA A 114 8.14 -20.36 -18.55
C ALA A 114 6.96 -20.56 -19.52
N GLU A 115 5.74 -20.29 -19.06
CA GLU A 115 4.53 -20.44 -19.88
C GLU A 115 4.41 -19.39 -21.00
N LEU A 116 4.82 -18.14 -20.76
CA LEU A 116 4.91 -17.10 -21.79
C LEU A 116 5.86 -17.51 -22.91
N ASN A 117 7.06 -17.97 -22.57
CA ASN A 117 8.04 -18.43 -23.55
C ASN A 117 7.52 -19.63 -24.35
N ARG A 118 6.82 -20.56 -23.69
CA ARG A 118 6.21 -21.74 -24.33
C ARG A 118 5.05 -21.39 -25.27
N CYS A 119 4.15 -20.51 -24.84
CA CYS A 119 2.89 -20.24 -25.54
C CYS A 119 2.98 -19.15 -26.59
N ILE A 120 3.87 -18.17 -26.41
CA ILE A 120 3.87 -16.92 -27.18
C ILE A 120 5.17 -16.80 -27.98
N GLY A 121 6.30 -17.01 -27.31
CA GLY A 121 7.62 -17.08 -27.94
C GLY A 121 8.74 -16.58 -27.04
N ALA A 122 9.96 -16.89 -27.44
CA ALA A 122 11.17 -16.47 -26.74
C ALA A 122 11.25 -14.94 -26.60
N GLY A 123 11.64 -14.46 -25.42
CA GLY A 123 11.83 -13.05 -25.13
C GLY A 123 10.66 -12.40 -24.39
N TRP A 124 9.48 -13.04 -24.34
CA TRP A 124 8.37 -12.58 -23.50
C TRP A 124 8.63 -12.86 -22.04
N ARG A 125 8.51 -11.83 -21.21
CA ARG A 125 8.69 -11.91 -19.75
C ARG A 125 7.71 -11.03 -19.00
N VAL A 126 7.51 -11.39 -17.73
CA VAL A 126 6.93 -10.53 -16.70
C VAL A 126 7.97 -9.49 -16.29
N PHE A 127 7.58 -8.22 -16.37
CA PHE A 127 8.38 -7.08 -15.98
C PHE A 127 8.04 -6.61 -14.57
N SER A 128 6.76 -6.64 -14.21
CA SER A 128 6.28 -6.31 -12.87
C SER A 128 5.10 -7.20 -12.50
N LEU A 129 4.96 -7.48 -11.19
CA LEU A 129 3.84 -8.24 -10.64
C LEU A 129 3.43 -7.62 -9.30
N SER A 130 2.16 -7.25 -9.21
CA SER A 130 1.47 -6.76 -8.01
C SER A 130 0.26 -7.65 -7.73
N ASP A 131 -0.52 -7.38 -6.68
CA ASP A 131 -1.73 -8.15 -6.37
C ASP A 131 -2.94 -7.87 -7.27
N SER A 132 -2.83 -6.89 -8.17
CA SER A 132 -3.93 -6.40 -9.00
C SER A 132 -3.55 -6.16 -10.46
N SER A 133 -2.25 -6.22 -10.77
CA SER A 133 -1.74 -6.03 -12.12
C SER A 133 -0.41 -6.75 -12.34
N MET A 134 -0.16 -7.11 -13.59
CA MET A 134 1.08 -7.68 -14.10
C MET A 134 1.47 -6.97 -15.39
N GLU A 135 2.72 -6.58 -15.52
CA GLU A 135 3.27 -6.04 -16.77
C GLU A 135 4.03 -7.14 -17.50
N ILE A 136 3.77 -7.30 -18.80
CA ILE A 136 4.53 -8.20 -19.68
C ILE A 136 5.09 -7.43 -20.88
N GLY A 137 6.20 -7.92 -21.42
CA GLY A 137 6.79 -7.36 -22.62
C GLY A 137 7.91 -8.22 -23.18
N ILE A 138 8.49 -7.76 -24.30
CA ILE A 138 9.67 -8.40 -24.89
C ILE A 138 10.92 -7.73 -24.33
N THR A 139 11.73 -8.52 -23.63
CA THR A 139 13.00 -8.06 -23.07
C THR A 139 14.16 -8.34 -24.01
N ASP A 140 15.17 -7.48 -23.96
CA ASP A 140 16.44 -7.73 -24.63
C ASP A 140 17.09 -9.00 -24.03
N PRO A 141 17.48 -10.00 -24.85
CA PRO A 141 18.17 -11.21 -24.36
C PRO A 141 19.49 -10.92 -23.63
N GLU A 142 20.20 -9.87 -24.03
CA GLU A 142 21.47 -9.44 -23.42
C GLU A 142 21.23 -8.52 -22.21
N LYS A 143 20.06 -7.87 -22.15
CA LYS A 143 19.63 -6.99 -21.05
C LYS A 143 18.23 -7.36 -20.58
N PRO A 144 18.06 -8.42 -19.78
CA PRO A 144 16.75 -8.96 -19.41
C PRO A 144 15.86 -8.03 -18.58
N ASN A 145 16.41 -6.93 -18.07
CA ASN A 145 15.68 -5.87 -17.35
C ASN A 145 15.31 -4.68 -18.26
N GLU A 146 15.63 -4.74 -19.55
CA GLU A 146 15.31 -3.71 -20.54
C GLU A 146 14.33 -4.26 -21.57
N LEU A 147 13.35 -3.43 -21.95
CA LEU A 147 12.40 -3.75 -23.00
C LEU A 147 12.93 -3.24 -24.33
N ILE A 148 12.85 -4.07 -25.38
CA ILE A 148 13.50 -3.82 -26.68
C ILE A 148 13.06 -2.50 -27.35
N PHE A 149 11.85 -2.01 -27.07
CA PHE A 149 11.31 -0.75 -27.63
C PHE A 149 10.39 -0.01 -26.64
N GLY A 150 10.55 -0.29 -25.34
CA GLY A 150 9.83 0.41 -24.25
C GLY A 150 8.34 0.12 -24.11
N GLN A 151 7.72 -0.67 -25.00
CA GLN A 151 6.29 -0.99 -24.94
C GLN A 151 6.02 -2.13 -23.94
N ARG A 152 4.97 -1.94 -23.14
CA ARG A 152 4.46 -2.92 -22.16
C ARG A 152 3.01 -3.25 -22.47
N ALA A 153 2.59 -4.43 -22.08
CA ALA A 153 1.19 -4.78 -21.98
C ALA A 153 0.84 -4.98 -20.50
N ASP A 154 -0.10 -4.18 -20.02
CA ASP A 154 -0.58 -4.19 -18.64
C ASP A 154 -1.77 -5.13 -18.53
N LEU A 155 -1.63 -6.20 -17.75
CA LEU A 155 -2.71 -7.11 -17.43
C LEU A 155 -3.28 -6.76 -16.06
N TYR A 156 -4.50 -6.27 -16.04
CA TYR A 156 -5.24 -5.96 -14.82
C TYR A 156 -6.11 -7.13 -14.40
N TYR A 157 -6.06 -7.49 -13.13
CA TYR A 157 -6.86 -8.56 -12.56
C TYR A 157 -7.37 -8.24 -11.17
N GLU A 158 -8.68 -8.31 -10.99
CA GLU A 158 -9.32 -7.98 -9.72
C GLU A 158 -10.56 -8.86 -9.53
N ARG A 159 -10.74 -9.46 -8.35
CA ARG A 159 -11.98 -10.17 -8.01
C ARG A 159 -13.19 -9.23 -7.91
N ARG A 160 -12.96 -7.96 -7.58
CA ARG A 160 -14.00 -6.94 -7.40
C ARG A 160 -13.47 -5.59 -7.83
N THR A 161 -14.03 -5.03 -8.89
CA THR A 161 -13.72 -3.67 -9.34
C THR A 161 -14.56 -2.63 -8.62
N TYR A 162 -14.00 -1.43 -8.41
CA TYR A 162 -14.75 -0.25 -7.99
C TYR A 162 -15.37 0.41 -9.24
N GLY A 163 -16.62 0.06 -9.54
CA GLY A 163 -17.39 0.60 -10.67
C GLY A 163 -18.90 0.47 -10.42
N TYR A 164 -19.72 1.02 -11.34
CA TYR A 164 -21.19 1.04 -11.26
C TYR A 164 -21.82 -0.36 -11.14
N ASP A 165 -21.13 -1.40 -11.59
CA ASP A 165 -21.41 -2.82 -11.30
C ASP A 165 -20.37 -3.34 -10.29
N SER A 166 -20.56 -2.96 -9.02
CA SER A 166 -19.90 -3.65 -7.91
C SER A 166 -20.13 -5.16 -8.12
N TYR A 167 -19.09 -5.99 -7.99
CA TYR A 167 -19.08 -7.45 -8.16
C TYR A 167 -18.63 -8.03 -9.52
N LYS A 168 -18.27 -7.23 -10.53
CA LYS A 168 -17.64 -7.80 -11.73
C LYS A 168 -16.14 -8.03 -11.53
N GLU A 169 -15.72 -9.25 -11.88
CA GLU A 169 -14.32 -9.64 -11.99
C GLU A 169 -13.65 -8.97 -13.20
N ARG A 170 -12.43 -8.47 -13.00
CA ARG A 170 -11.59 -7.90 -14.05
C ARG A 170 -10.49 -8.87 -14.42
N PHE A 171 -10.31 -9.08 -15.71
CA PHE A 171 -9.18 -9.79 -16.29
C PHE A 171 -8.98 -9.24 -17.70
N GLU A 172 -8.21 -8.16 -17.78
CA GLU A 172 -8.14 -7.30 -18.97
C GLU A 172 -6.69 -6.99 -19.31
N LEU A 173 -6.36 -7.05 -20.60
CA LEU A 173 -5.05 -6.63 -21.10
C LEU A 173 -5.20 -5.26 -21.76
N ASN A 174 -4.40 -4.30 -21.31
CA ASN A 174 -4.20 -3.03 -21.98
C ASN A 174 -2.85 -3.06 -22.68
N VAL A 175 -2.86 -2.92 -24.01
CA VAL A 175 -1.64 -2.82 -24.79
C VAL A 175 -1.36 -1.34 -25.01
N GLY A 176 -0.35 -0.81 -24.33
CA GLY A 176 0.03 0.59 -24.44
C GLY A 176 0.43 0.99 -25.86
N THR A 177 0.52 2.29 -26.11
CA THR A 177 1.03 2.81 -27.40
C THR A 177 2.52 2.56 -27.52
N CYS A 178 3.00 2.19 -28.70
CA CYS A 178 4.43 2.24 -29.00
C CYS A 178 4.86 3.71 -29.19
N GLY A 179 5.98 4.10 -28.58
CA GLY A 179 6.63 5.37 -28.89
C GLY A 179 7.26 5.38 -30.28
N GLY A 180 7.92 6.49 -30.65
CA GLY A 180 8.75 6.52 -31.86
C GLY A 180 9.94 5.57 -31.72
N HIS A 181 10.23 4.80 -32.77
CA HIS A 181 11.37 3.89 -32.85
C HIS A 181 11.98 3.92 -34.25
N ASP A 182 13.26 3.57 -34.35
CA ASP A 182 13.94 3.48 -35.64
C ASP A 182 13.44 2.29 -36.45
N LEU A 183 13.17 2.50 -37.75
CA LEU A 183 12.72 1.45 -38.68
C LEU A 183 13.85 0.60 -39.25
N LEU A 184 15.09 1.05 -39.07
CA LEU A 184 16.31 0.35 -39.51
C LEU A 184 17.26 0.14 -38.31
N PRO A 185 16.82 -0.48 -37.20
CA PRO A 185 17.73 -0.80 -36.12
C PRO A 185 18.61 -1.97 -36.57
N GLU A 186 19.93 -1.75 -36.62
CA GLU A 186 20.89 -2.78 -37.03
C GLU A 186 20.82 -4.03 -36.14
N GLU A 187 20.33 -3.90 -34.90
CA GLU A 187 20.41 -4.93 -33.86
C GLU A 187 19.07 -5.66 -33.59
N LEU A 188 17.92 -5.17 -34.07
CA LEU A 188 16.59 -5.60 -33.57
C LEU A 188 15.53 -5.85 -34.66
N THR A 189 15.96 -6.17 -35.88
CA THR A 189 15.08 -6.45 -37.02
C THR A 189 14.04 -7.53 -36.67
N GLY A 190 12.76 -7.16 -36.64
CA GLY A 190 11.63 -8.09 -36.41
C GLY A 190 11.08 -8.12 -34.98
N SER A 191 11.74 -7.54 -33.99
CA SER A 191 11.25 -7.51 -32.59
C SER A 191 9.90 -6.81 -32.44
N PHE A 192 9.66 -5.76 -33.23
CA PHE A 192 8.37 -5.06 -33.29
C PHE A 192 7.25 -5.97 -33.83
N ALA A 193 7.51 -6.70 -34.92
CA ALA A 193 6.55 -7.66 -35.46
C ALA A 193 6.29 -8.80 -34.46
N ASN A 194 7.34 -9.29 -33.79
CA ASN A 194 7.25 -10.32 -32.76
C ASN A 194 6.37 -9.90 -31.57
N PHE A 195 6.32 -8.61 -31.24
CA PHE A 195 5.42 -8.11 -30.21
C PHE A 195 3.96 -8.28 -30.59
N TYR A 196 3.54 -7.75 -31.74
CA TYR A 196 2.14 -7.84 -32.16
C TYR A 196 1.72 -9.27 -32.52
N ILE A 197 2.63 -10.06 -33.11
CA ILE A 197 2.41 -11.50 -33.30
C ILE A 197 2.23 -12.20 -31.94
N GLY A 198 3.07 -11.84 -30.96
CA GLY A 198 2.97 -12.38 -29.61
C GLY A 198 1.64 -12.04 -28.92
N ILE A 199 1.20 -10.78 -29.01
CA ILE A 199 -0.14 -10.38 -28.54
C ILE A 199 -1.24 -11.19 -29.26
N GLY A 200 -1.14 -11.38 -30.58
CA GLY A 200 -2.07 -12.23 -31.33
C GLY A 200 -2.12 -13.67 -30.81
N LYS A 201 -0.95 -14.28 -30.52
CA LYS A 201 -0.86 -15.61 -29.91
C LYS A 201 -1.41 -15.66 -28.47
N PHE A 202 -1.18 -14.59 -27.70
CA PHE A 202 -1.71 -14.45 -26.34
C PHE A 202 -3.25 -14.52 -26.36
N TYR A 203 -3.90 -13.72 -27.21
CA TYR A 203 -5.37 -13.69 -27.32
C TYR A 203 -5.98 -14.96 -27.93
N SER A 204 -5.23 -15.69 -28.77
CA SER A 204 -5.74 -16.92 -29.40
C SER A 204 -5.64 -18.17 -28.51
N ASN A 205 -4.83 -18.13 -27.45
CA ASN A 205 -4.60 -19.28 -26.58
C ASN A 205 -5.49 -19.26 -25.33
N ILE A 206 -6.74 -19.71 -25.48
CA ILE A 206 -7.75 -19.69 -24.41
C ILE A 206 -7.35 -20.53 -23.19
N GLU A 207 -6.70 -21.67 -23.39
CA GLU A 207 -6.23 -22.53 -22.29
C GLU A 207 -5.17 -21.83 -21.44
N PHE A 208 -4.20 -21.19 -22.09
CA PHE A 208 -3.19 -20.37 -21.43
C PHE A 208 -3.83 -19.19 -20.68
N LEU A 209 -4.80 -18.49 -21.28
CA LEU A 209 -5.49 -17.38 -20.63
C LEU A 209 -6.25 -17.81 -19.37
N ALA A 210 -6.94 -18.96 -19.43
CA ALA A 210 -7.65 -19.52 -18.28
C ALA A 210 -6.67 -19.91 -17.15
N TRP A 211 -5.55 -20.55 -17.51
CA TRP A 211 -4.49 -20.88 -16.56
C TRP A 211 -3.87 -19.63 -15.92
N LEU A 212 -3.54 -18.63 -16.75
CA LEU A 212 -2.92 -17.38 -16.30
C LEU A 212 -3.85 -16.63 -15.35
N LYS A 213 -5.13 -16.55 -15.68
CA LYS A 213 -6.17 -15.99 -14.81
C LYS A 213 -6.18 -16.69 -13.45
N ASN A 214 -6.30 -18.00 -13.42
CA ASN A 214 -6.35 -18.74 -12.15
C ASN A 214 -5.07 -18.53 -11.32
N THR A 215 -3.91 -18.49 -11.98
CA THR A 215 -2.61 -18.27 -11.34
C THR A 215 -2.53 -16.88 -10.70
N LEU A 216 -2.88 -15.83 -11.43
CA LEU A 216 -2.83 -14.45 -10.93
C LEU A 216 -3.84 -14.19 -9.82
N PHE A 217 -5.04 -14.76 -9.93
CA PHE A 217 -6.05 -14.67 -8.89
C PHE A 217 -5.66 -15.44 -7.62
N GLY A 218 -5.08 -16.64 -7.77
CA GLY A 218 -4.52 -17.38 -6.65
C GLY A 218 -3.37 -16.64 -5.96
N TYR A 219 -2.49 -16.00 -6.75
CA TYR A 219 -1.44 -15.13 -6.23
C TYR A 219 -1.99 -13.93 -5.45
N ALA A 220 -3.01 -13.24 -5.98
CA ALA A 220 -3.67 -12.13 -5.31
C ALA A 220 -4.28 -12.54 -3.97
N ASP A 221 -5.00 -13.67 -3.95
CA ASP A 221 -5.60 -14.20 -2.71
C ASP A 221 -4.52 -14.54 -1.69
N ARG A 222 -3.45 -15.21 -2.10
CA ARG A 222 -2.33 -15.53 -1.22
C ARG A 222 -1.66 -14.28 -0.65
N CYS A 223 -1.48 -13.25 -1.47
CA CYS A 223 -0.95 -11.96 -1.02
C CYS A 223 -1.86 -11.31 0.02
N LYS A 224 -3.18 -11.42 -0.14
CA LYS A 224 -4.15 -10.89 0.83
C LYS A 224 -4.12 -11.65 2.16
N GLU A 225 -4.01 -12.99 2.10
CA GLU A 225 -3.85 -13.83 3.30
C GLU A 225 -2.61 -13.44 4.09
N LEU A 226 -1.45 -13.40 3.44
CA LEU A 226 -0.18 -13.03 4.07
C LEU A 226 -0.22 -11.61 4.64
N ARG A 227 -0.90 -10.67 3.97
CA ARG A 227 -1.07 -9.30 4.49
C ARG A 227 -1.95 -9.28 5.73
N THR A 228 -2.99 -10.09 5.75
CA THR A 228 -3.87 -10.23 6.91
C THR A 228 -3.10 -10.84 8.08
N GLU A 229 -2.29 -11.86 7.84
CA GLU A 229 -1.41 -12.46 8.83
C GLU A 229 -0.42 -11.45 9.40
N TYR A 230 0.29 -10.72 8.54
CA TYR A 230 1.23 -9.67 8.95
C TYR A 230 0.55 -8.59 9.80
N ASN A 231 -0.61 -8.07 9.36
CA ASN A 231 -1.35 -7.04 10.11
C ASN A 231 -1.83 -7.56 11.48
N ASN A 232 -2.19 -8.84 11.58
CA ASN A 232 -2.57 -9.45 12.86
C ASN A 232 -1.35 -9.58 13.80
N LEU A 233 -0.17 -9.89 13.26
CA LEU A 233 1.08 -9.92 14.02
C LEU A 233 1.49 -8.52 14.48
N GLU A 234 1.36 -7.50 13.61
CA GLU A 234 1.59 -6.10 13.94
C GLU A 234 0.64 -5.63 15.06
N ALA A 235 -0.66 -5.91 14.95
CA ALA A 235 -1.63 -5.59 16.00
C ALA A 235 -1.31 -6.30 17.32
N LYS A 236 -0.82 -7.55 17.26
CA LYS A 236 -0.35 -8.29 18.44
C LYS A 236 0.90 -7.65 19.04
N LEU A 237 1.82 -7.10 18.23
CA LEU A 237 2.98 -6.37 18.73
C LEU A 237 2.59 -5.05 19.41
N GLU A 238 1.61 -4.35 18.85
CA GLU A 238 1.12 -3.06 19.37
C GLU A 238 0.34 -3.22 20.69
N ASN A 239 -0.41 -4.32 20.85
CA ASN A 239 -1.21 -4.58 22.05
C ASN A 239 -1.25 -6.09 22.39
N PRO A 240 -0.14 -6.68 22.87
CA PRO A 240 -0.08 -8.10 23.22
C PRO A 240 -1.03 -8.49 24.36
N LEU A 241 -1.47 -7.51 25.15
CA LEU A 241 -2.34 -7.69 26.31
C LEU A 241 -3.84 -7.59 25.98
N ASN A 242 -4.22 -7.15 24.77
CA ASN A 242 -5.60 -6.91 24.35
C ASN A 242 -6.41 -5.98 25.29
N ILE A 243 -5.79 -4.89 25.75
CA ILE A 243 -6.42 -3.89 26.66
C ILE A 243 -6.87 -2.61 25.97
#